data_AF-A0A2E7JF60-F1
#
_entry.id   AF-A0A2E7JF60-F1
#
_cell.length_a   1.000
_cell.length_b   1.000
_cell.length_c   1.000
_cell.angle_alpha   90.00
_cell.angle_beta   90.00
_cell.angle_gamma   90.00
#
_symmetry.space_group_name_H-M   'P 1'
#
loop_
_entity.id
_entity.type
_entity.pdbx_description
1 polymer ?
#
loop_
_entity_poly.entity_id
_entity_poly.type
_entity_poly.pdbx_seq_one_letter_code
_entity_poly.pdbx_strand_id
1 'polypeptide(L)'
;MQRMIIPPHIRNVIPHISEEDRIEAMKQEVVETLLNGEEYRTHISVHSQADVMQYLHDNADDADELEKSLFALQTATKDQYEFLIAGIKKLVRRAATEYVNTLEAEIVESDKREQDEEMADYLADQFHDDADYHL
;
A
#
# COMPACT_ATOMS: atom_id res chain seq x y z
N MET A 1 -17.29 18.44 -51.93
CA MET A 1 -17.43 18.72 -50.49
C MET A 1 -16.52 17.76 -49.75
N GLN A 2 -15.40 18.26 -49.22
CA GLN A 2 -14.37 17.46 -48.58
C GLN A 2 -14.73 17.32 -47.09
N ARG A 3 -14.95 16.10 -46.61
CA ARG A 3 -15.21 15.87 -45.18
C ARG A 3 -13.89 15.98 -44.44
N MET A 4 -13.76 17.04 -43.66
CA MET A 4 -12.65 17.29 -42.75
C MET A 4 -12.76 16.27 -41.60
N ILE A 5 -11.85 15.30 -41.57
CA ILE A 5 -11.71 14.37 -40.43
C ILE A 5 -10.96 15.17 -39.35
N ILE A 6 -11.67 15.56 -38.31
CA ILE A 6 -11.06 16.16 -37.12
C ILE A 6 -10.43 15.01 -36.34
N PRO A 7 -9.10 14.96 -36.15
CA PRO A 7 -8.49 13.95 -35.31
C PRO A 7 -8.96 14.15 -33.86
N PRO A 8 -9.24 13.08 -33.11
CA PRO A 8 -9.63 13.21 -31.71
C PRO A 8 -8.53 13.95 -30.95
N HIS A 9 -8.93 15.05 -30.31
CA HIS A 9 -8.09 15.85 -29.45
C HIS A 9 -7.39 14.96 -28.42
N ILE A 10 -6.06 15.07 -28.40
CA ILE A 10 -5.12 14.81 -27.32
C ILE A 10 -5.78 14.05 -26.17
N ARG A 11 -5.68 12.72 -26.20
CA ARG A 11 -5.90 11.89 -25.00
C ARG A 11 -5.09 12.54 -23.88
N ASN A 12 -5.76 12.87 -22.79
CA ASN A 12 -5.13 13.21 -21.52
C ASN A 12 -3.93 12.29 -21.33
N VAL A 13 -2.73 12.87 -21.40
CA VAL A 13 -1.52 12.19 -20.98
C VAL A 13 -1.64 12.16 -19.46
N ILE A 14 -2.41 11.19 -18.95
CA ILE A 14 -2.19 10.70 -17.59
C ILE A 14 -0.69 10.35 -17.60
N PRO A 15 0.15 10.97 -16.77
CA PRO A 15 1.54 10.60 -16.73
C PRO A 15 1.57 9.08 -16.56
N HIS A 16 2.21 8.39 -17.51
CA HIS A 16 2.56 6.99 -17.29
C HIS A 16 3.48 7.00 -16.07
N ILE A 17 2.90 6.82 -14.90
CA ILE A 17 3.64 6.54 -13.69
C ILE A 17 4.39 5.25 -13.99
N SER A 18 5.70 5.22 -13.73
CA SER A 18 6.47 4.02 -14.00
C SER A 18 5.91 2.87 -13.15
N GLU A 19 6.10 1.62 -13.59
CA GLU A 19 5.67 0.46 -12.80
C GLU A 19 6.30 0.48 -11.40
N GLU A 20 7.56 0.94 -11.31
CA GLU A 20 8.28 1.15 -10.05
C GLU A 20 7.59 2.20 -9.16
N ASP A 21 7.20 3.35 -9.71
CA ASP A 21 6.50 4.40 -8.95
C ASP A 21 5.10 3.94 -8.49
N ARG A 22 4.41 3.12 -9.29
CA ARG A 22 3.11 2.54 -8.93
C ARG A 22 3.26 1.58 -7.76
N ILE A 23 4.25 0.67 -7.82
CA ILE A 23 4.52 -0.28 -6.73
C ILE A 23 4.90 0.47 -5.46
N GLU A 24 5.73 1.50 -5.57
CA GLU A 24 6.10 2.32 -4.41
C GLU A 24 4.87 3.01 -3.81
N ALA A 25 3.97 3.57 -4.62
CA ALA A 25 2.72 4.16 -4.13
C ALA A 25 1.84 3.13 -3.41
N MET A 26 1.71 1.92 -3.95
CA MET A 26 0.98 0.83 -3.29
C MET A 26 1.61 0.46 -1.95
N LYS A 27 2.93 0.33 -1.88
CA LYS A 27 3.62 0.05 -0.61
C LYS A 27 3.36 1.14 0.42
N GLN A 28 3.39 2.42 0.01
CA GLN A 28 3.06 3.53 0.92
C GLN A 28 1.61 3.47 1.40
N GLU A 29 0.67 3.10 0.54
CA GLU A 29 -0.74 2.89 0.94
C GLU A 29 -0.85 1.78 1.99
N VAL A 30 -0.22 0.63 1.77
CA VAL A 30 -0.18 -0.47 2.74
C VAL A 30 0.44 -0.03 4.07
N VAL A 31 1.53 0.75 4.04
CA VAL A 31 2.14 1.30 5.26
C VAL A 31 1.13 2.14 6.03
N GLU A 32 0.43 3.07 5.37
CA GLU A 32 -0.56 3.92 6.06
C GLU A 32 -1.76 3.10 6.58
N THR A 33 -2.25 2.12 5.82
CA THR A 33 -3.30 1.17 6.26
C THR A 33 -2.90 0.49 7.57
N LEU A 34 -1.71 -0.13 7.61
CA LEU A 34 -1.21 -0.83 8.80
C LEU A 34 -0.98 0.14 9.98
N LEU A 35 -0.46 1.34 9.74
CA LEU A 35 -0.25 2.35 10.79
C LEU A 35 -1.54 2.93 11.35
N ASN A 36 -2.63 2.95 10.57
CA ASN A 36 -3.96 3.34 11.01
C ASN A 36 -4.68 2.24 11.80
N GLY A 37 -4.08 1.05 11.91
CA GLY A 37 -4.65 -0.11 12.61
C GLY A 37 -5.65 -0.90 11.76
N GLU A 38 -5.67 -0.66 10.45
CA GLU A 38 -6.47 -1.41 9.49
C GLU A 38 -5.71 -2.69 9.07
N GLU A 39 -6.45 -3.70 8.66
CA GLU A 39 -5.87 -4.93 8.10
C GLU A 39 -5.66 -4.76 6.59
N TYR A 40 -4.48 -5.12 6.11
CA TYR A 40 -4.22 -5.26 4.69
C TYR A 40 -4.27 -6.73 4.30
N ARG A 41 -5.08 -7.06 3.31
CA ARG A 41 -5.31 -8.44 2.86
C ARG A 41 -4.67 -8.63 1.50
N THR A 42 -3.86 -9.66 1.40
CA THR A 42 -3.32 -10.18 0.14
C THR A 42 -4.08 -11.45 -0.20
N HIS A 43 -3.77 -12.03 -1.35
CA HIS A 43 -4.31 -13.35 -1.70
C HIS A 43 -3.67 -14.51 -0.89
N ILE A 44 -2.56 -14.26 -0.18
CA ILE A 44 -1.82 -15.28 0.60
C ILE A 44 -2.15 -15.16 2.08
N SER A 45 -2.19 -13.94 2.61
CA SER A 45 -2.23 -13.69 4.04
C SER A 45 -2.91 -12.36 4.41
N VAL A 46 -3.10 -12.16 5.71
CA VAL A 46 -3.67 -10.92 6.27
C VAL A 46 -2.61 -10.32 7.17
N HIS A 47 -2.30 -9.05 6.94
CA HIS A 47 -1.32 -8.29 7.68
C HIS A 47 -1.98 -7.18 8.49
N SER A 48 -1.43 -6.90 9.65
CA SER A 48 -1.96 -5.96 10.63
C SER A 48 -0.86 -5.14 11.28
N GLN A 49 -1.25 -4.15 12.08
CA GLN A 49 -0.30 -3.40 12.90
C GLN A 49 0.51 -4.31 13.85
N ALA A 50 -0.06 -5.44 14.29
CA ALA A 50 0.63 -6.36 15.19
C ALA A 50 1.85 -6.99 14.51
N ASP A 51 1.78 -7.27 13.21
CA ASP A 51 2.90 -7.84 12.45
C ASP A 51 4.03 -6.82 12.31
N VAL A 52 3.70 -5.54 12.12
CA VAL A 52 4.68 -4.45 12.14
C VAL A 52 5.36 -4.34 13.51
N MET A 53 4.60 -4.43 14.59
CA MET A 53 5.17 -4.38 15.95
C MET A 53 6.04 -5.60 16.24
N GLN A 54 5.64 -6.79 15.77
CA GLN A 54 6.47 -7.99 15.88
C GLN A 54 7.78 -7.82 15.10
N TYR A 55 7.72 -7.33 13.86
CA TYR A 55 8.90 -7.03 13.06
C TYR A 55 9.85 -6.05 13.74
N LEU A 56 9.31 -4.98 14.35
CA LEU A 56 10.08 -4.03 15.14
C LEU A 56 10.75 -4.71 16.36
N HIS A 57 10.00 -5.55 17.08
CA HIS A 57 10.50 -6.26 18.26
C HIS A 57 11.57 -7.32 17.94
N ASP A 58 11.51 -7.93 16.75
CA ASP A 58 12.50 -8.90 16.29
C ASP A 58 13.84 -8.21 15.94
N ASN A 59 13.83 -6.90 15.68
CA ASN A 59 15.04 -6.08 15.55
C ASN A 59 15.50 -5.58 16.92
N ALA A 60 16.58 -6.17 17.44
CA ALA A 60 17.08 -5.89 18.78
C ALA A 60 17.38 -4.40 19.03
N ASP A 61 17.97 -3.69 18.06
CA ASP A 61 18.33 -2.28 18.22
C ASP A 61 17.07 -1.38 18.27
N ASP A 62 16.10 -1.65 17.41
CA ASP A 62 14.84 -0.91 17.34
C ASP A 62 13.94 -1.20 18.55
N ALA A 63 13.91 -2.46 19.00
CA ALA A 63 13.21 -2.86 20.23
C ALA A 63 13.77 -2.14 21.46
N ASP A 64 15.10 -2.08 21.58
CA ASP A 64 15.80 -1.36 22.63
C ASP A 64 15.48 0.15 22.61
N GLU A 65 15.46 0.76 21.42
CA GLU A 65 15.13 2.19 21.25
C GLU A 65 13.68 2.49 21.62
N LEU A 66 12.75 1.61 21.22
CA LEU A 66 11.34 1.71 21.58
C LEU A 66 11.16 1.62 23.10
N GLU A 67 11.76 0.63 23.75
CA GLU A 67 11.65 0.44 25.21
C GLU A 67 12.23 1.64 25.98
N LYS A 68 13.41 2.13 25.57
CA LYS A 68 14.02 3.35 26.16
C LYS A 68 13.10 4.56 26.02
N SER A 69 12.46 4.74 24.87
CA SER A 69 11.54 5.85 24.61
C SER A 69 10.26 5.72 25.44
N LEU A 70 9.69 4.52 25.54
CA LEU A 70 8.51 4.23 26.37
C LEU A 70 8.80 4.45 27.86
N PHE A 71 9.99 4.05 28.34
CA PHE A 71 10.41 4.31 29.70
C PHE A 71 10.59 5.82 29.96
N ALA A 72 11.24 6.53 29.05
CA ALA A 72 11.43 7.98 29.16
C ALA A 72 10.10 8.74 29.23
N LEU A 73 9.06 8.27 28.52
CA LEU A 73 7.73 8.88 28.54
C LEU A 73 7.08 8.88 29.94
N GLN A 74 7.37 7.89 30.78
CA GLN A 74 6.77 7.78 32.12
C GLN A 74 7.15 8.94 33.04
N THR A 75 8.32 9.55 32.80
CA THR A 75 8.86 10.66 33.60
C THR A 75 9.00 11.95 32.81
N ALA A 76 8.55 11.96 31.55
CA ALA A 76 8.76 13.08 30.64
C ALA A 76 8.00 14.34 31.09
N THR A 77 8.66 15.49 30.95
CA THR A 77 7.95 16.78 30.99
C THR A 77 7.09 16.94 29.73
N LYS A 78 6.16 17.90 29.74
CA LYS A 78 5.29 18.18 28.58
C LYS A 78 6.08 18.39 27.28
N ASP A 79 7.16 19.15 27.34
CA ASP A 79 7.99 19.45 26.17
C ASP A 79 8.78 18.23 25.68
N GLN A 80 9.18 17.33 26.60
CA GLN A 80 9.85 16.08 26.26
C GLN A 80 8.88 15.04 25.69
N TYR A 81 7.62 15.06 26.14
CA TYR A 81 6.58 14.13 25.71
C TYR A 81 6.35 14.21 24.20
N GLU A 82 6.19 15.42 23.66
CA GLU A 82 5.96 15.62 22.23
C GLU A 82 7.14 15.10 21.38
N PHE A 83 8.37 15.36 21.84
CA PHE A 83 9.58 14.87 21.18
C PHE A 83 9.67 13.33 21.20
N LEU A 84 9.41 12.70 22.35
CA LEU A 84 9.47 11.25 22.49
C LEU A 84 8.39 10.55 21.65
N ILE A 85 7.16 11.08 21.63
CA ILE A 85 6.10 10.55 20.78
C ILE A 85 6.43 10.67 19.30
N ALA A 86 7.02 11.80 18.87
CA ALA A 86 7.48 11.95 17.48
C ALA A 86 8.58 10.92 17.13
N GLY A 87 9.51 10.67 18.05
CA GLY A 87 10.54 9.63 17.92
C GLY A 87 9.94 8.24 17.74
N ILE A 88 9.03 7.84 18.63
CA ILE A 88 8.35 6.54 18.55
C ILE A 88 7.57 6.41 17.24
N LYS A 89 6.81 7.44 16.83
CA LYS A 89 6.08 7.43 15.55
C LYS A 89 7.01 7.24 14.35
N LYS A 90 8.18 7.88 14.37
CA LYS A 90 9.19 7.74 13.31
C LYS A 90 9.77 6.33 13.29
N LEU A 91 10.05 5.76 14.46
CA LEU A 91 10.55 4.39 14.60
C LEU A 91 9.54 3.36 14.06
N VAL A 92 8.28 3.46 14.50
CA VAL A 92 7.20 2.57 14.04
C VAL A 92 6.95 2.72 12.55
N ARG A 93 6.94 3.95 12.02
CA ARG A 93 6.79 4.17 10.57
C ARG A 93 7.94 3.55 9.77
N ARG A 94 9.19 3.68 10.24
CA ARG A 94 10.34 3.03 9.60
C ARG A 94 10.18 1.51 9.59
N ALA A 95 9.82 0.91 10.73
CA ALA A 95 9.57 -0.52 10.81
C ALA A 95 8.44 -0.97 9.86
N ALA A 96 7.36 -0.20 9.76
CA ALA A 96 6.27 -0.49 8.82
C ALA A 96 6.75 -0.46 7.37
N THR A 97 7.53 0.54 6.97
CA THR A 97 8.09 0.63 5.61
C THR A 97 9.02 -0.54 5.32
N GLU A 98 9.90 -0.91 6.25
CA GLU A 98 10.81 -2.05 6.08
C GLU A 98 10.06 -3.37 6.00
N TYR A 99 9.07 -3.58 6.87
CA TYR A 99 8.20 -4.75 6.86
C TYR A 99 7.45 -4.87 5.51
N VAL A 100 6.82 -3.80 5.03
CA VAL A 100 6.09 -3.81 3.74
C VAL A 100 7.04 -4.08 2.57
N ASN A 101 8.30 -3.63 2.63
CA ASN A 101 9.29 -3.99 1.62
C ASN A 101 9.58 -5.51 1.60
N THR A 102 9.44 -6.22 2.72
CA THR A 102 9.53 -7.70 2.73
C THR A 102 8.35 -8.38 2.05
N LEU A 103 7.22 -7.67 1.92
CA LEU A 103 5.98 -8.16 1.31
C LEU A 103 5.85 -7.78 -0.18
N GLU A 104 6.83 -7.09 -0.77
CA GLU A 104 6.70 -6.52 -2.12
C GLU A 104 6.23 -7.55 -3.17
N ALA A 105 6.81 -8.76 -3.16
CA ALA A 105 6.43 -9.82 -4.09
C ALA A 105 4.96 -10.26 -3.92
N GLU A 106 4.50 -10.36 -2.68
CA GLU A 106 3.13 -10.76 -2.33
C GLU A 106 2.11 -9.67 -2.70
N ILE A 107 2.46 -8.40 -2.50
CA ILE A 107 1.65 -7.24 -2.90
C ILE A 107 1.50 -7.20 -4.43
N VAL A 108 2.61 -7.35 -5.15
CA VAL A 108 2.61 -7.33 -6.63
C VAL A 108 1.84 -8.51 -7.21
N GLU A 109 1.96 -9.70 -6.62
CA GLU A 109 1.18 -10.86 -7.08
C GLU A 109 -0.32 -10.68 -6.81
N SER A 110 -0.70 -10.11 -5.65
CA SER A 110 -2.11 -9.84 -5.33
C SER A 110 -2.73 -8.84 -6.32
N ASP A 111 -2.07 -7.73 -6.60
CA ASP A 111 -2.53 -6.73 -7.58
C ASP A 111 -2.69 -7.31 -8.99
N LYS A 112 -1.75 -8.16 -9.42
CA LYS A 112 -1.86 -8.84 -10.73
C LYS A 112 -3.08 -9.77 -10.79
N ARG A 113 -3.33 -10.52 -9.72
CA ARG A 113 -4.48 -11.42 -9.67
C ARG A 113 -5.80 -10.67 -9.67
N GLU A 114 -5.90 -9.58 -8.90
CA GLU A 114 -7.08 -8.72 -8.89
C GLU A 114 -7.34 -8.15 -10.30
N GLN A 115 -6.31 -7.69 -11.01
CA GLN A 115 -6.44 -7.22 -12.39
C GLN A 115 -6.85 -8.33 -13.36
N ASP A 116 -6.29 -9.53 -13.22
CA ASP A 116 -6.63 -10.68 -14.06
C ASP A 116 -8.08 -11.12 -13.82
N GLU A 117 -8.56 -11.10 -12.58
CA GLU A 117 -9.96 -11.38 -12.20
C GLU A 117 -10.91 -10.31 -12.76
N GLU A 118 -10.61 -9.02 -12.58
CA GLU A 118 -11.41 -7.91 -13.14
C GLU A 118 -11.49 -7.99 -14.68
N MET A 119 -10.38 -8.35 -15.33
CA MET A 119 -10.34 -8.54 -16.79
C MET A 119 -11.17 -9.76 -17.22
N ALA A 120 -11.12 -10.85 -16.47
CA ALA A 120 -11.90 -12.05 -16.74
C ALA A 120 -13.41 -11.77 -16.63
N ASP A 121 -13.83 -11.04 -15.60
CA ASP A 121 -15.22 -10.62 -15.40
C ASP A 121 -15.69 -9.69 -16.53
N TYR A 122 -14.88 -8.69 -16.91
CA TYR A 122 -15.19 -7.81 -18.03
C TYR A 122 -15.35 -8.57 -19.36
N LEU A 123 -14.46 -9.52 -19.64
CA LEU A 123 -14.56 -10.35 -20.84
C LEU A 123 -15.80 -11.25 -20.81
N ALA A 124 -16.12 -11.83 -19.66
CA ALA A 124 -17.30 -12.68 -19.49
C ALA A 124 -18.59 -11.89 -19.78
N ASP A 125 -18.71 -10.66 -19.25
CA ASP A 125 -19.84 -9.77 -19.52
C ASP A 125 -19.92 -9.40 -21.01
N GLN A 126 -18.80 -9.09 -21.66
CA GLN A 126 -18.78 -8.77 -23.10
C GLN A 126 -19.21 -9.96 -23.97
N PHE A 127 -18.80 -11.19 -23.62
CA PHE A 127 -19.26 -12.40 -24.32
C PHE A 127 -20.74 -12.70 -24.10
N HIS A 128 -21.28 -12.37 -22.92
CA HIS A 128 -22.70 -12.47 -22.63
C HIS A 128 -23.52 -11.48 -23.48
N ASP A 129 -23.09 -10.23 -23.57
CA ASP A 129 -23.76 -9.19 -24.36
C ASP A 129 -23.70 -9.47 -25.88
N ASP A 130 -22.58 -10.00 -26.40
CA ASP A 130 -22.47 -10.40 -27.81
C ASP A 130 -23.31 -11.65 -28.14
N ALA A 131 -23.50 -12.57 -27.19
CA ALA A 131 -24.36 -13.74 -27.36
C ALA A 131 -25.84 -13.36 -27.48
N ASP A 132 -26.29 -12.35 -26.73
CA ASP A 132 -27.65 -11.80 -26.81
C ASP A 132 -27.90 -10.98 -28.10
N TYR A 133 -26.86 -10.43 -28.71
CA TYR A 133 -26.96 -9.70 -30.00
C TYR A 133 -27.06 -10.62 -31.23
N HIS A 134 -26.78 -11.91 -31.06
CA HIS A 134 -26.78 -12.93 -32.13
C HIS A 134 -27.98 -13.91 -32.07
N LEU A 135 -28.97 -13.66 -31.22
CA LEU A 135 -30.29 -14.31 -31.18
C LEU A 135 -31.39 -13.40 -31.77
#